data_AF-A0A1U7IZS0-F1
#
_entry.id   AF-A0A1U7IZS0-F1
#
_cell.length_a   1.000
_cell.length_b   1.000
_cell.length_c   1.000
_cell.angle_alpha   90.00
_cell.angle_beta   90.00
_cell.angle_gamma   90.00
#
_symmetry.space_group_name_H-M   'P 1'
#
loop_
_entity.id
_entity.type
_entity.pdbx_description
1 polymer ?
#
loop_
_entity_poly.entity_id
_entity_poly.type
_entity_poly.pdbx_seq_one_letter_code
_entity_poly.pdbx_strand_id
1 'polypeptide(L)'
;MFNSQKLCQIAAVVIATLVAILTLTTHVSASSVPFYWNFIQVEVDVQPNGDMWVTETQNYVFTANYTNERYRYIPLGMVDNITDVTVTENGQQLAATTGTQDNQLWIRWQHSLNPPESHVFVVKYRVVGGLQVNGDETQVYWKAVFADREAAVLSSAVTVHLPDVLSGQVLGYSAYGVPATSRTIDGTTFEFVANQALQPGDELEVQVVFPSSILHLPQPQWQQVGSDEFDEFQFLSDAFPVLIVLLSPIFLVKRIIDRRCPRCGKFMLETQSKVLIYPTSRSSGTRRVIQHCNNRNCSYHRDFEKTIFYRDDGGGGGGGGGGGGGGGGGGGGGGGGGGGG
;
A
#
# COMPACT_ATOMS: atom_id res chain seq x y z
N MET A 1 44.57 21.44 36.54
CA MET A 1 43.65 22.34 35.82
C MET A 1 43.92 22.18 34.33
N PHE A 2 43.08 21.42 33.62
CA PHE A 2 43.23 21.28 32.17
C PHE A 2 42.74 22.56 31.48
N ASN A 3 43.56 23.10 30.57
CA ASN A 3 43.32 24.38 29.92
C ASN A 3 42.10 24.29 28.99
N SER A 4 41.01 24.98 29.35
CA SER A 4 39.73 25.00 28.65
C SER A 4 39.87 25.29 27.14
N GLN A 5 40.86 26.09 26.74
CA GLN A 5 41.12 26.37 25.32
C GLN A 5 41.59 25.14 24.53
N LYS A 6 42.37 24.23 25.14
CA LYS A 6 42.86 23.01 24.47
C LYS A 6 41.74 21.98 24.29
N LEU A 7 40.77 21.95 25.21
CA LEU A 7 39.59 21.09 25.12
C LEU A 7 38.65 21.51 23.99
N CYS A 8 38.43 22.81 23.78
CA CYS A 8 37.64 23.32 22.65
C CYS A 8 38.30 23.03 21.29
N GLN A 9 39.62 23.16 21.18
CA GLN A 9 40.33 22.87 19.93
C GLN A 9 40.26 21.38 19.55
N ILE A 10 40.41 20.48 20.52
CA ILE A 10 40.29 19.04 20.29
C ILE A 10 38.85 18.69 19.90
N ALA A 11 37.85 19.25 20.58
CA ALA A 11 36.44 19.03 20.24
C ALA A 11 36.11 19.52 18.82
N ALA A 12 36.61 20.70 18.41
CA ALA A 12 36.40 21.24 17.07
C ALA A 12 37.03 20.37 15.99
N VAL A 13 38.25 19.85 16.21
CA VAL A 13 38.91 18.94 15.28
C VAL A 13 38.16 17.60 15.20
N VAL A 14 37.74 17.03 16.33
CA VAL A 14 36.98 15.77 16.35
C VAL A 14 35.64 15.93 15.62
N ILE A 15 34.93 17.04 15.82
CA ILE A 15 33.66 17.32 15.12
C ILE A 15 33.91 17.52 13.62
N ALA A 16 34.93 18.27 13.21
CA ALA A 16 35.28 18.46 11.80
C ALA A 16 35.66 17.14 11.12
N THR A 17 36.37 16.25 11.84
CA THR A 17 36.75 14.92 11.34
C THR A 17 35.53 14.00 11.22
N LEU A 18 34.60 14.04 12.19
CA LEU A 18 33.33 13.30 12.14
C LEU A 18 32.42 13.77 11.00
N VAL A 19 32.36 15.07 10.74
CA VAL A 19 31.61 15.64 9.60
C VAL A 19 32.23 15.24 8.27
N ALA A 20 33.56 15.22 8.16
CA ALA A 20 34.27 14.78 6.94
C ALA A 20 34.15 13.28 6.67
N ILE A 21 33.98 12.45 7.72
CA ILE A 21 33.71 11.01 7.57
C ILE A 21 32.25 10.77 7.17
N LEU A 22 31.32 11.65 7.56
CA LEU A 22 29.90 11.55 7.18
C LEU A 22 29.61 11.94 5.71
N THR A 23 30.51 12.66 5.04
CA THR A 23 30.36 13.05 3.62
C THR A 23 30.95 12.05 2.64
N LEU A 24 31.49 10.92 3.11
CA LEU A 24 31.74 9.73 2.29
C LEU A 24 30.43 8.98 2.03
N THR A 25 29.44 9.68 1.47
CA THR A 25 28.29 9.02 0.85
C THR A 25 28.80 8.29 -0.37
N THR A 26 29.03 6.99 -0.24
CA THR A 26 29.18 6.13 -1.41
C THR A 26 27.93 6.31 -2.27
N HIS A 27 28.05 6.99 -3.40
CA HIS A 27 27.05 6.93 -4.44
C HIS A 27 26.96 5.46 -4.84
N VAL A 28 25.96 4.75 -4.32
CA VAL A 28 25.55 3.47 -4.88
C VAL A 28 25.02 3.81 -6.25
N SER A 29 25.85 3.66 -7.28
CA SER A 29 25.38 3.68 -8.66
C SER A 29 24.38 2.55 -8.79
N ALA A 30 23.10 2.88 -8.91
CA ALA A 30 22.10 1.91 -9.35
C ALA A 30 22.62 1.29 -10.64
N SER A 31 22.75 -0.03 -10.67
CA SER A 31 23.18 -0.74 -11.87
C SER A 31 22.08 -0.55 -12.91
N SER A 32 22.36 0.22 -13.96
CA SER A 32 21.41 0.41 -15.05
C SER A 32 21.33 -0.88 -15.84
N VAL A 33 20.18 -1.53 -15.81
CA VAL A 33 19.92 -2.69 -16.67
C VAL A 33 19.93 -2.26 -18.15
N PRO A 34 20.38 -3.13 -19.08
CA PRO A 34 20.54 -2.78 -20.49
C PRO A 34 19.22 -2.88 -21.28
N PHE A 35 18.12 -2.47 -20.66
CA PHE A 35 16.81 -2.43 -21.30
C PHE A 35 15.91 -1.38 -20.66
N TYR A 36 14.85 -1.01 -21.36
CA TYR A 36 13.75 -0.21 -20.83
C TYR A 36 12.43 -0.65 -21.49
N TRP A 37 11.30 -0.25 -20.91
CA TRP A 37 10.02 -0.36 -21.59
C TRP A 37 9.79 0.90 -22.40
N ASN A 38 9.70 0.76 -23.73
CA ASN A 38 9.24 1.86 -24.57
C ASN A 38 7.77 2.18 -24.27
N PHE A 39 6.96 1.16 -24.03
CA PHE A 39 5.65 1.35 -23.41
C PHE A 39 5.17 0.14 -22.61
N ILE A 40 4.24 0.40 -21.70
CA ILE A 40 3.33 -0.60 -21.14
C ILE A 40 1.90 -0.11 -21.40
N GLN A 41 1.07 -0.93 -22.02
CA GLN A 41 -0.36 -0.66 -22.20
C GLN A 41 -1.13 -1.73 -21.44
N VAL A 42 -2.13 -1.32 -20.66
CA VAL A 42 -2.92 -2.24 -19.84
C VAL A 42 -4.39 -2.08 -20.17
N GLU A 43 -5.02 -3.17 -20.54
CA GLU A 43 -6.47 -3.25 -20.69
C GLU A 43 -7.04 -4.04 -19.51
N VAL A 44 -8.03 -3.46 -18.84
CA VAL A 44 -8.81 -4.09 -17.77
C VAL A 44 -10.24 -4.23 -18.28
N ASP A 45 -10.63 -5.45 -18.63
CA ASP A 45 -11.97 -5.76 -19.12
C ASP A 45 -12.79 -6.40 -17.99
N VAL A 46 -13.71 -5.62 -17.42
CA VAL A 46 -14.59 -6.05 -16.33
C VAL A 46 -15.73 -6.86 -16.88
N GLN A 47 -15.93 -8.05 -16.33
CA GLN A 47 -16.98 -8.98 -16.73
C GLN A 47 -18.26 -8.77 -15.89
N PRO A 48 -19.45 -9.10 -16.43
CA PRO A 48 -20.71 -8.98 -15.67
C PRO A 48 -20.74 -9.79 -14.37
N ASN A 49 -19.94 -10.86 -14.26
CA ASN A 49 -19.84 -11.69 -13.06
C ASN A 49 -18.86 -11.13 -12.01
N GLY A 50 -18.23 -9.98 -12.28
CA GLY A 50 -17.30 -9.32 -11.37
C GLY A 50 -15.82 -9.72 -11.51
N ASP A 51 -15.50 -10.64 -12.41
CA ASP A 51 -14.10 -10.92 -12.76
C ASP A 51 -13.54 -9.84 -13.68
N MET A 52 -12.22 -9.76 -13.76
CA MET A 52 -11.55 -8.89 -14.73
C MET A 52 -10.58 -9.70 -15.59
N TRP A 53 -10.60 -9.48 -16.90
CA TRP A 53 -9.48 -9.86 -17.75
C TRP A 53 -8.50 -8.70 -17.81
N VAL A 54 -7.27 -8.95 -17.37
CA VAL A 54 -6.19 -7.96 -17.48
C VAL A 54 -5.24 -8.40 -18.58
N THR A 55 -4.99 -7.51 -19.54
CA THR A 55 -4.06 -7.71 -20.64
C THR A 55 -2.99 -6.63 -20.60
N GLU A 56 -1.75 -7.02 -20.32
CA GLU A 56 -0.58 -6.13 -20.31
C GLU A 56 0.23 -6.33 -21.59
N THR A 57 0.26 -5.32 -22.45
CA THR A 57 1.14 -5.28 -23.64
C THR A 57 2.40 -4.50 -23.29
N GLN A 58 3.52 -5.20 -23.17
CA GLN A 58 4.79 -4.67 -22.71
C GLN A 58 5.81 -4.66 -23.84
N ASN A 59 6.24 -3.47 -24.26
CA ASN A 59 7.27 -3.32 -25.28
C ASN A 59 8.64 -3.05 -24.65
N TYR A 60 9.47 -4.09 -24.61
CA TYR A 60 10.86 -4.01 -24.17
C TYR A 60 11.77 -3.55 -25.31
N VAL A 61 12.75 -2.70 -24.99
CA VAL A 61 13.86 -2.36 -25.87
C VAL A 61 15.16 -2.73 -25.15
N PHE A 62 15.89 -3.70 -25.71
CA PHE A 62 17.17 -4.16 -25.19
C PHE A 62 18.31 -3.50 -25.95
N THR A 63 19.27 -2.91 -25.22
CA THR A 63 20.42 -2.19 -25.79
C THR A 63 21.71 -2.99 -25.74
N ALA A 64 21.79 -4.02 -24.89
CA ALA A 64 22.88 -4.98 -24.80
C ALA A 64 22.38 -6.33 -24.27
N ASN A 65 23.26 -7.35 -24.28
CA ASN A 65 22.94 -8.69 -23.79
C ASN A 65 22.46 -8.66 -22.34
N TYR A 66 21.43 -9.44 -22.05
CA TYR A 66 20.86 -9.61 -20.72
C TYR A 66 20.30 -11.02 -20.55
N THR A 67 19.69 -11.32 -19.40
CA THR A 67 19.07 -12.63 -19.18
C THR A 67 17.86 -12.81 -20.09
N ASN A 68 17.71 -14.02 -20.63
CA ASN A 68 16.59 -14.43 -21.48
C ASN A 68 15.28 -14.67 -20.68
N GLU A 69 15.34 -14.60 -19.35
CA GLU A 69 14.19 -14.77 -18.47
C GLU A 69 13.53 -13.43 -18.18
N ARG A 70 12.22 -13.33 -18.38
CA ARG A 70 11.39 -12.20 -17.95
C ARG A 70 10.43 -12.63 -16.84
N TYR A 71 9.96 -11.66 -16.07
CA TYR A 71 9.09 -11.90 -14.91
C TYR A 71 8.02 -10.83 -14.75
N ARG A 72 6.92 -11.21 -14.10
CA ARG A 72 5.84 -10.33 -13.65
C ARG A 72 5.33 -10.79 -12.29
N TYR A 73 5.27 -9.89 -11.30
CA TYR A 73 4.77 -10.16 -9.94
C TYR A 73 3.46 -9.44 -9.66
N ILE A 74 2.37 -10.16 -9.45
CA ILE A 74 1.03 -9.62 -9.21
C ILE A 74 0.69 -9.77 -7.72
N PRO A 75 0.48 -8.67 -6.97
CA PRO A 75 0.05 -8.76 -5.57
C PRO A 75 -1.30 -9.47 -5.41
N LEU A 76 -1.40 -10.36 -4.42
CA LEU A 76 -2.62 -11.13 -4.14
C LEU A 76 -3.47 -10.56 -2.98
N GLY A 77 -3.03 -9.47 -2.35
CA GLY A 77 -3.66 -8.94 -1.14
C GLY A 77 -5.04 -8.30 -1.32
N MET A 78 -5.48 -8.05 -2.55
CA MET A 78 -6.76 -7.41 -2.88
C MET A 78 -7.50 -8.15 -4.01
N VAL A 79 -7.27 -9.46 -4.11
CA VAL A 79 -7.93 -10.35 -5.08
C VAL A 79 -8.16 -11.70 -4.41
N ASP A 80 -9.17 -12.44 -4.84
CA ASP A 80 -9.39 -13.80 -4.35
C ASP A 80 -8.46 -14.78 -5.06
N ASN A 81 -8.24 -14.59 -6.37
CA ASN A 81 -7.32 -15.43 -7.15
C ASN A 81 -6.88 -14.77 -8.47
N ILE A 82 -5.77 -15.26 -9.03
CA ILE A 82 -5.33 -14.97 -10.40
C ILE A 82 -5.24 -16.29 -11.16
N THR A 83 -5.97 -16.39 -12.27
CA THR A 83 -6.06 -17.62 -13.07
C THR A 83 -5.82 -17.35 -14.55
N ASP A 84 -5.80 -18.42 -15.35
CA ASP A 84 -5.81 -18.36 -16.82
C ASP A 84 -4.67 -17.52 -17.42
N VAL A 85 -3.48 -17.62 -16.82
CA VAL A 85 -2.29 -16.88 -17.22
C VAL A 85 -1.78 -17.36 -18.58
N THR A 86 -1.59 -16.43 -19.50
CA THR A 86 -0.98 -16.64 -20.80
C THR A 86 0.06 -15.56 -21.08
N VAL A 87 1.13 -15.95 -21.78
CA VAL A 87 2.14 -15.02 -22.27
C VAL A 87 2.30 -15.30 -23.76
N THR A 88 2.25 -14.24 -24.58
CA THR A 88 2.51 -14.34 -26.01
C THR A 88 3.54 -13.33 -26.46
N GLU A 89 4.21 -13.63 -27.56
CA GLU A 89 5.12 -12.74 -28.26
C GLU A 89 4.80 -12.82 -29.76
N ASN A 90 4.54 -11.68 -30.39
CA ASN A 90 4.13 -11.62 -31.81
C ASN A 90 2.95 -12.55 -32.15
N GLY A 91 2.02 -12.73 -31.21
CA GLY A 91 0.86 -13.62 -31.34
C GLY A 91 1.15 -15.11 -31.13
N GLN A 92 2.40 -15.50 -30.91
CA GLN A 92 2.77 -16.88 -30.58
C GLN A 92 2.82 -17.07 -29.06
N GLN A 93 2.20 -18.13 -28.56
CA GLN A 93 2.20 -18.44 -27.14
C GLN A 93 3.59 -18.93 -26.69
N LEU A 94 4.09 -18.33 -25.62
CA LEU A 94 5.31 -18.74 -24.94
C LEU A 94 4.99 -19.66 -23.76
N ALA A 95 5.92 -20.56 -23.44
CA ALA A 95 5.83 -21.33 -22.21
C ALA A 95 6.07 -20.40 -21.01
N ALA A 96 5.05 -20.29 -20.16
CA ALA A 96 5.12 -19.54 -18.91
C ALA A 96 4.94 -20.48 -17.72
N THR A 97 5.65 -20.18 -16.64
CA THR A 97 5.49 -20.84 -15.35
C THR A 97 4.97 -19.85 -14.34
N THR A 98 4.18 -20.33 -13.39
CA THR A 98 3.62 -19.51 -12.32
C THR A 98 3.83 -20.15 -10.97
N GLY A 99 3.80 -19.32 -9.93
CA GLY A 99 3.77 -19.77 -8.55
C GLY A 99 3.49 -18.61 -7.62
N THR A 100 3.35 -18.91 -6.33
CA THR A 100 3.01 -17.91 -5.32
C THR A 100 4.11 -17.84 -4.29
N GLN A 101 4.57 -16.63 -3.99
CA GLN A 101 5.56 -16.35 -2.95
C GLN A 101 5.28 -14.96 -2.36
N ASP A 102 5.43 -14.81 -1.04
CA ASP A 102 5.31 -13.51 -0.35
C ASP A 102 4.03 -12.72 -0.69
N ASN A 103 2.90 -13.43 -0.79
CA ASN A 103 1.59 -12.88 -1.17
C ASN A 103 1.54 -12.24 -2.57
N GLN A 104 2.36 -12.75 -3.49
CA GLN A 104 2.37 -12.36 -4.90
C GLN A 104 2.33 -13.61 -5.78
N LEU A 105 1.59 -13.54 -6.88
CA LEU A 105 1.75 -14.49 -7.99
C LEU A 105 2.92 -14.01 -8.84
N TRP A 106 3.91 -14.87 -9.07
CA TRP A 106 4.94 -14.63 -10.08
C TRP A 106 4.60 -15.38 -11.37
N ILE A 107 4.90 -14.75 -12.50
CA ILE A 107 4.82 -15.31 -13.85
C ILE A 107 6.22 -15.18 -14.45
N ARG A 108 6.78 -16.27 -14.97
CA ARG A 108 8.11 -16.28 -15.61
C ARG A 108 8.05 -16.94 -16.99
N TRP A 109 8.72 -16.32 -17.96
CA TRP A 109 8.84 -16.85 -19.32
C TRP A 109 10.24 -16.59 -19.87
N GLN A 110 10.60 -17.36 -20.90
CA GLN A 110 11.89 -17.26 -21.59
C GLN A 110 11.68 -16.74 -23.01
N HIS A 111 12.65 -16.00 -23.53
CA HIS A 111 12.69 -15.56 -24.94
C HIS A 111 14.12 -15.66 -25.49
N SER A 112 14.27 -15.62 -26.81
CA SER A 112 15.58 -15.42 -27.43
C SER A 112 15.94 -13.93 -27.42
N LEU A 113 17.23 -13.63 -27.22
CA LEU A 113 17.74 -12.26 -27.20
C LEU A 113 19.05 -12.16 -28.02
N ASN A 114 19.06 -11.28 -29.00
CA ASN A 114 20.19 -10.86 -29.84
C ASN A 114 20.15 -9.32 -30.02
N PRO A 115 20.54 -8.56 -29.00
CA PRO A 115 20.40 -7.12 -28.95
C PRO A 115 21.42 -6.40 -29.84
N PRO A 116 21.15 -5.15 -30.28
CA PRO A 116 19.99 -4.34 -29.90
C PRO A 116 18.71 -4.74 -30.65
N GLU A 117 17.63 -4.99 -29.91
CA GLU A 117 16.34 -5.35 -30.48
C GLU A 117 15.19 -5.02 -29.54
N SER A 118 13.96 -5.18 -30.02
CA SER A 118 12.75 -4.88 -29.27
C SER A 118 11.78 -6.05 -29.34
N HIS A 119 11.14 -6.34 -28.21
CA HIS A 119 10.17 -7.42 -28.06
C HIS A 119 8.86 -6.86 -27.53
N VAL A 120 7.75 -7.42 -27.99
CA VAL A 120 6.41 -7.10 -27.47
C VAL A 120 5.85 -8.37 -26.86
N PHE A 121 5.75 -8.37 -25.53
CA PHE A 121 5.10 -9.44 -24.78
C PHE A 121 3.69 -9.02 -24.42
N VAL A 122 2.72 -9.91 -24.60
CA VAL A 122 1.36 -9.74 -24.10
C VAL A 122 1.14 -10.74 -22.98
N VAL A 123 0.99 -10.23 -21.76
CA VAL A 123 0.70 -11.02 -20.56
C VAL A 123 -0.78 -10.85 -20.25
N LYS A 124 -1.56 -11.93 -20.34
CA LYS A 124 -3.00 -11.90 -20.08
C LYS A 124 -3.36 -12.86 -18.96
N TYR A 125 -4.21 -12.42 -18.04
CA TYR A 125 -4.66 -13.23 -16.91
C TYR A 125 -6.06 -12.79 -16.46
N ARG A 126 -6.75 -13.70 -15.77
CA ARG A 126 -8.05 -13.46 -15.15
C ARG A 126 -7.86 -13.15 -13.68
N VAL A 127 -8.53 -12.10 -13.21
CA VAL A 127 -8.58 -11.68 -11.82
C VAL A 127 -9.95 -12.03 -11.27
N VAL A 128 -9.98 -12.88 -10.25
CA VAL A 128 -11.21 -13.27 -9.53
C VAL A 128 -11.28 -12.49 -8.22
N GLY A 129 -12.43 -11.90 -7.92
CA GLY A 129 -12.63 -11.10 -6.71
C GLY A 129 -11.81 -9.80 -6.70
N GLY A 130 -11.45 -9.26 -7.86
CA GLY A 130 -10.63 -8.04 -7.96
C GLY A 130 -11.42 -6.73 -7.94
N LEU A 131 -12.76 -6.79 -8.06
CA LEU A 131 -13.61 -5.63 -7.81
C LEU A 131 -13.84 -5.47 -6.31
N GLN A 132 -13.65 -4.27 -5.79
CA GLN A 132 -13.87 -3.99 -4.36
C GLN A 132 -15.30 -3.54 -4.14
N VAL A 133 -16.04 -4.23 -3.27
CA VAL A 133 -17.46 -3.95 -2.98
C VAL A 133 -17.58 -3.28 -1.61
N ASN A 134 -17.83 -1.98 -1.61
CA ASN A 134 -17.82 -1.09 -0.45
C ASN A 134 -19.22 -0.47 -0.23
N GLY A 135 -20.10 -1.19 0.47
CA GLY A 135 -21.48 -0.76 0.67
C GLY A 135 -22.20 -0.61 -0.68
N ASP A 136 -22.72 0.59 -0.95
CA ASP A 136 -23.48 0.88 -2.17
C ASP A 136 -22.59 1.12 -3.41
N GLU A 137 -21.27 1.14 -3.26
CA GLU A 137 -20.30 1.37 -4.34
C GLU A 137 -19.43 0.14 -4.60
N THR A 138 -19.22 -0.18 -5.88
CA THR A 138 -18.25 -1.16 -6.34
C THR A 138 -17.21 -0.46 -7.18
N GLN A 139 -15.94 -0.82 -7.00
CA GLN A 139 -14.84 -0.20 -7.73
C GLN A 139 -13.89 -1.19 -8.38
N VAL A 140 -13.48 -0.86 -9.61
CA VAL A 140 -12.19 -1.29 -10.13
C VAL A 140 -11.15 -0.44 -9.39
N TYR A 141 -10.15 -1.08 -8.78
CA TYR A 141 -8.98 -0.40 -8.23
C TYR A 141 -7.75 -1.25 -8.55
N TRP A 142 -7.03 -0.88 -9.60
CA TRP A 142 -6.00 -1.75 -10.19
C TRP A 142 -4.66 -1.06 -10.38
N LYS A 143 -3.59 -1.71 -9.90
CA LYS A 143 -2.20 -1.30 -10.12
C LYS A 143 -1.73 -1.75 -11.49
N ALA A 144 -2.04 -0.95 -12.51
CA ALA A 144 -1.78 -1.28 -13.90
C ALA A 144 -0.28 -1.25 -14.24
N VAL A 145 0.45 -0.23 -13.79
CA VAL A 145 1.92 -0.16 -13.97
C VAL A 145 2.60 -0.29 -12.62
N PHE A 146 3.33 -1.39 -12.43
CA PHE A 146 3.86 -1.84 -11.14
C PHE A 146 5.19 -1.16 -10.77
N ALA A 147 5.31 -0.59 -9.56
CA ALA A 147 6.50 0.11 -9.09
C ALA A 147 7.78 -0.75 -9.03
N ASP A 148 7.65 -2.04 -8.72
CA ASP A 148 8.79 -2.94 -8.53
C ASP A 148 9.37 -3.41 -9.88
N ARG A 149 10.25 -2.57 -10.43
CA ARG A 149 10.94 -2.80 -11.70
C ARG A 149 12.31 -2.14 -11.72
N GLU A 150 13.22 -2.70 -12.51
CA GLU A 150 14.61 -2.24 -12.59
C GLU A 150 14.84 -1.14 -13.64
N ALA A 151 13.89 -0.96 -14.57
CA ALA A 151 13.99 -0.01 -15.67
C ALA A 151 12.78 0.93 -15.78
N ALA A 152 12.97 2.03 -16.50
CA ALA A 152 11.91 3.00 -16.76
C ALA A 152 10.90 2.52 -17.81
N VAL A 153 9.68 3.03 -17.71
CA VAL A 153 8.62 2.92 -18.71
C VAL A 153 8.44 4.29 -19.35
N LEU A 154 8.76 4.44 -20.64
CA LEU A 154 8.76 5.75 -21.29
C LEU A 154 7.36 6.29 -21.55
N SER A 155 6.40 5.42 -21.84
CA SER A 155 5.00 5.78 -22.06
C SER A 155 4.07 4.71 -21.48
N SER A 156 2.92 5.12 -20.95
CA SER A 156 1.92 4.18 -20.47
C SER A 156 0.51 4.70 -20.64
N ALA A 157 -0.39 3.79 -20.98
CA ALA A 157 -1.84 4.01 -21.00
C ALA A 157 -2.56 2.81 -20.38
N VAL A 158 -3.67 3.10 -19.71
CA VAL A 158 -4.55 2.11 -19.11
C VAL A 158 -5.95 2.34 -19.62
N THR A 159 -6.59 1.30 -20.12
CA THR A 159 -7.98 1.34 -20.59
C THR A 159 -8.81 0.39 -19.74
N VAL A 160 -9.89 0.90 -19.14
CA VAL A 160 -10.87 0.11 -18.41
C VAL A 160 -12.12 0.01 -19.25
N HIS A 161 -12.55 -1.22 -19.54
CA HIS A 161 -13.81 -1.53 -20.20
C HIS A 161 -14.78 -2.10 -19.16
N LEU A 162 -15.96 -1.48 -19.09
CA LEU A 162 -17.05 -1.92 -18.24
C LEU A 162 -18.13 -2.65 -19.07
N PRO A 163 -18.90 -3.57 -18.47
CA PRO A 163 -20.08 -4.14 -19.10
C PRO A 163 -21.08 -3.07 -19.54
N ASP A 164 -21.77 -3.32 -20.66
CA ASP A 164 -22.79 -2.41 -21.23
C ASP A 164 -23.84 -1.95 -20.21
N VAL A 165 -24.19 -2.80 -19.23
CA VAL A 165 -25.17 -2.49 -18.18
C VAL A 165 -24.74 -1.33 -17.27
N LEU A 166 -23.44 -1.02 -17.22
CA LEU A 166 -22.85 0.09 -16.47
C LEU A 166 -22.73 1.38 -17.31
N SER A 167 -23.15 1.36 -18.57
CA SER A 167 -23.02 2.51 -19.46
C SER A 167 -23.69 3.76 -18.87
N GLY A 168 -22.89 4.81 -18.65
CA GLY A 168 -23.36 6.07 -18.07
C GLY A 168 -23.75 6.01 -16.59
N GLN A 169 -23.42 4.92 -15.88
CA GLN A 169 -23.71 4.73 -14.46
C GLN A 169 -22.47 4.93 -13.56
N VAL A 170 -21.32 5.28 -14.13
CA VAL A 170 -20.07 5.51 -13.38
C VAL A 170 -20.20 6.76 -12.51
N LEU A 171 -19.89 6.61 -11.22
CA LEU A 171 -19.95 7.67 -10.20
C LEU A 171 -18.70 8.54 -10.22
N GLY A 172 -17.55 7.94 -10.57
CA GLY A 172 -16.28 8.64 -10.66
C GLY A 172 -15.17 7.74 -11.14
N TYR A 173 -14.10 8.35 -11.63
CA TYR A 173 -12.88 7.65 -12.03
C TYR A 173 -11.66 8.54 -11.79
N SER A 174 -10.53 7.95 -11.40
CA SER A 174 -9.30 8.65 -11.04
C SER A 174 -8.07 7.78 -11.34
N ALA A 175 -6.90 8.41 -11.45
CA ALA A 175 -5.62 7.73 -11.46
C ALA A 175 -4.77 8.17 -10.26
N TYR A 176 -3.91 7.28 -9.78
CA TYR A 176 -2.98 7.51 -8.66
C TYR A 176 -1.55 7.10 -9.05
N GLY A 177 -0.58 7.58 -8.29
CA GLY A 177 0.85 7.43 -8.58
C GLY A 177 1.37 8.61 -9.39
N VAL A 178 1.90 8.35 -10.59
CA VAL A 178 2.36 9.43 -11.49
C VAL A 178 1.19 10.28 -12.00
N PRO A 179 1.42 11.57 -12.35
CA PRO A 179 0.40 12.38 -13.01
C PRO A 179 -0.08 11.73 -14.31
N ALA A 180 -1.40 11.62 -14.45
CA ALA A 180 -2.04 11.03 -15.61
C ALA A 180 -3.28 11.83 -16.04
N THR A 181 -3.51 11.90 -17.35
CA THR A 181 -4.74 12.43 -17.93
C THR A 181 -5.78 11.33 -17.97
N SER A 182 -6.92 11.56 -17.32
CA SER A 182 -8.05 10.62 -17.29
C SER A 182 -9.17 11.13 -18.19
N ARG A 183 -9.73 10.28 -19.04
CA ARG A 183 -10.84 10.65 -19.94
C ARG A 183 -11.82 9.50 -20.15
N THR A 184 -13.07 9.86 -20.35
CA THR A 184 -14.10 8.94 -20.86
C THR A 184 -14.02 8.92 -22.38
N ILE A 185 -13.91 7.72 -22.95
CA ILE A 185 -13.91 7.50 -24.41
C ILE A 185 -15.35 7.34 -24.90
N ASP A 186 -16.13 6.52 -24.19
CA ASP A 186 -17.55 6.29 -24.40
C ASP A 186 -18.22 5.92 -23.05
N GLY A 187 -19.50 5.55 -23.07
CA GLY A 187 -20.26 5.27 -21.84
C GLY A 187 -19.70 4.13 -20.96
N THR A 188 -18.83 3.29 -21.50
CA THR A 188 -18.28 2.07 -20.89
C THR A 188 -16.75 2.03 -20.83
N THR A 189 -16.08 2.92 -21.56
CA THR A 189 -14.61 2.89 -21.73
C THR A 189 -13.95 4.12 -21.13
N PHE A 190 -13.00 3.90 -20.24
CA PHE A 190 -12.24 4.93 -19.53
C PHE A 190 -10.76 4.75 -19.80
N GLU A 191 -10.07 5.84 -20.15
CA GLU A 191 -8.64 5.81 -20.46
C GLU A 191 -7.85 6.73 -19.54
N PHE A 192 -6.70 6.25 -19.11
CA PHE A 192 -5.76 6.93 -18.22
C PHE A 192 -4.37 6.91 -18.86
N VAL A 193 -3.86 8.08 -19.24
CA VAL A 193 -2.57 8.21 -19.94
C VAL A 193 -1.57 8.91 -19.05
N ALA A 194 -0.44 8.26 -18.75
CA ALA A 194 0.63 8.87 -17.97
C ALA A 194 1.19 10.10 -18.69
N ASN A 195 1.38 11.21 -17.97
CA ASN A 195 1.90 12.45 -18.53
C ASN A 195 3.42 12.55 -18.50
N GLN A 196 4.09 11.52 -18.00
CA GLN A 196 5.53 11.41 -17.91
C GLN A 196 5.97 9.95 -17.97
N ALA A 197 7.26 9.73 -18.23
CA ALA A 197 7.88 8.41 -18.07
C ALA A 197 7.87 8.01 -16.59
N LEU A 198 7.67 6.72 -16.32
CA LEU A 198 7.64 6.17 -14.97
C LEU A 198 9.00 5.53 -14.64
N GLN A 199 9.72 6.08 -13.66
CA GLN A 199 11.00 5.56 -13.19
C GLN A 199 10.82 4.31 -12.31
N PRO A 200 11.85 3.49 -12.06
CA PRO A 200 11.82 2.48 -11.01
C PRO A 200 11.26 3.03 -9.68
N GLY A 201 10.24 2.37 -9.13
CA GLY A 201 9.53 2.83 -7.93
C GLY A 201 8.27 3.67 -8.21
N ASP A 202 8.12 4.25 -9.40
CA ASP A 202 6.89 4.95 -9.79
C ASP A 202 5.81 3.95 -10.23
N GLU A 203 4.54 4.27 -10.02
CA GLU A 203 3.41 3.44 -10.43
C GLU A 203 2.29 4.25 -11.08
N LEU A 204 1.40 3.53 -11.76
CA LEU A 204 0.13 4.05 -12.24
C LEU A 204 -0.98 3.08 -11.81
N GLU A 205 -1.82 3.57 -10.92
CA GLU A 205 -3.03 2.88 -10.46
C GLU A 205 -4.26 3.59 -11.03
N VAL A 206 -5.31 2.83 -11.33
CA VAL A 206 -6.57 3.39 -11.84
C VAL A 206 -7.74 2.95 -11.00
N GLN A 207 -8.71 3.84 -10.86
CA GLN A 207 -9.95 3.60 -10.15
C GLN A 207 -11.14 3.99 -11.04
N VAL A 208 -12.15 3.12 -11.07
CA VAL A 208 -13.46 3.40 -11.68
C VAL A 208 -14.54 2.88 -10.73
N VAL A 209 -15.45 3.76 -10.32
CA VAL A 209 -16.48 3.50 -9.29
C VAL A 209 -17.87 3.53 -9.89
N PHE A 210 -18.71 2.56 -9.54
CA PHE A 210 -20.11 2.45 -10.00
C PHE A 210 -21.00 1.87 -8.90
N PRO A 211 -22.35 2.02 -8.98
CA PRO A 211 -23.25 1.48 -7.97
C PRO A 211 -23.20 -0.04 -7.88
N SER A 212 -23.05 -0.57 -6.66
CA SER A 212 -23.05 -2.03 -6.38
C SER A 212 -24.35 -2.71 -6.81
N SER A 213 -25.46 -1.97 -6.75
CA SER A 213 -26.81 -2.45 -7.07
C SER A 213 -27.03 -2.80 -8.55
N ILE A 214 -26.08 -2.53 -9.45
CA ILE A 214 -26.24 -2.88 -10.86
C ILE A 214 -25.81 -4.32 -11.11
N LEU A 215 -24.60 -4.69 -10.66
CA LEU A 215 -24.05 -6.03 -10.88
C LEU A 215 -24.43 -7.03 -9.79
N HIS A 216 -24.87 -6.58 -8.61
CA HIS A 216 -25.25 -7.44 -7.47
C HIS A 216 -24.18 -8.49 -7.12
N LEU A 217 -22.91 -8.08 -7.12
CA LEU A 217 -21.79 -8.97 -6.86
C LEU A 217 -21.70 -9.31 -5.37
N PRO A 218 -21.30 -10.54 -5.01
CA PRO A 218 -20.92 -10.84 -3.63
C PRO A 218 -19.65 -10.06 -3.27
N GLN A 219 -19.47 -9.76 -1.97
CA GLN A 219 -18.18 -9.25 -1.50
C GLN A 219 -17.10 -10.32 -1.71
N PRO A 220 -15.93 -9.96 -2.29
CA PRO A 220 -14.76 -10.85 -2.39
C PRO A 220 -14.35 -11.42 -1.04
N GLN A 221 -13.78 -12.63 -1.04
CA GLN A 221 -13.38 -13.31 0.18
C GLN A 221 -12.31 -12.52 0.96
N TRP A 222 -11.36 -11.89 0.26
CA TRP A 222 -10.33 -11.08 0.90
C TRP A 222 -10.89 -9.86 1.66
N GLN A 223 -12.07 -9.35 1.28
CA GLN A 223 -12.75 -8.27 2.00
C GLN A 223 -13.53 -8.75 3.23
N GLN A 224 -13.98 -10.00 3.24
CA GLN A 224 -14.75 -10.59 4.36
C GLN A 224 -13.86 -10.83 5.58
N VAL A 225 -12.58 -11.17 5.36
CA VAL A 225 -11.61 -11.42 6.45
C VAL A 225 -11.33 -10.14 7.28
N GLY A 226 -11.63 -8.95 6.73
CA GLY A 226 -11.53 -7.68 7.42
C GLY A 226 -12.82 -7.21 8.12
N SER A 227 -13.99 -7.78 7.82
CA SER A 227 -15.27 -7.39 8.42
C SER A 227 -15.60 -8.15 9.71
N ASP A 228 -15.13 -9.39 9.84
CA ASP A 228 -15.41 -10.23 11.02
C ASP A 228 -14.77 -9.71 12.33
N GLU A 229 -13.75 -8.85 12.26
CA GLU A 229 -13.15 -8.23 13.45
C GLU A 229 -13.87 -6.93 13.87
N PHE A 230 -14.76 -6.38 13.04
CA PHE A 230 -15.46 -5.11 13.27
C PHE A 230 -16.98 -5.24 13.41
N ASP A 231 -17.58 -6.41 13.17
CA ASP A 231 -19.04 -6.61 13.28
C ASP A 231 -19.56 -6.61 14.73
N GLU A 232 -18.68 -6.64 15.75
CA GLU A 232 -19.08 -6.35 17.14
C GLU A 232 -19.26 -4.84 17.42
N PHE A 233 -18.85 -3.94 16.52
CA PHE A 233 -18.88 -2.48 16.74
C PHE A 233 -20.08 -1.75 16.11
N GLN A 234 -20.94 -2.45 15.36
CA GLN A 234 -22.12 -1.86 14.71
C GLN A 234 -23.30 -1.60 15.67
N PHE A 235 -23.23 -2.06 16.92
CA PHE A 235 -24.28 -1.83 17.93
C PHE A 235 -24.13 -0.51 18.72
N LEU A 236 -23.13 0.31 18.41
CA LEU A 236 -22.72 1.46 19.24
C LEU A 236 -22.72 2.81 18.50
N SER A 237 -23.26 2.92 17.28
CA SER A 237 -23.24 4.17 16.50
C SER A 237 -24.39 5.14 16.79
N ASP A 238 -25.50 4.69 17.36
CA ASP A 238 -26.73 5.50 17.39
C ASP A 238 -26.93 6.32 18.67
N ALA A 239 -25.88 6.47 19.50
CA ALA A 239 -25.96 7.26 20.73
C ALA A 239 -24.64 7.98 21.07
N PHE A 240 -24.25 8.97 20.27
CA PHE A 240 -23.28 10.01 20.66
C PHE A 240 -24.04 11.25 21.18
N PRO A 241 -23.58 12.03 22.20
CA PRO A 241 -22.17 12.37 22.45
C PRO A 241 -21.83 12.68 23.94
N VAL A 242 -21.78 11.69 24.84
CA VAL A 242 -21.35 11.92 26.26
C VAL A 242 -20.12 11.10 26.66
N LEU A 243 -19.71 10.11 25.85
CA LEU A 243 -18.73 9.10 26.25
C LEU A 243 -17.26 9.41 25.86
N ILE A 244 -16.85 10.67 25.73
CA ILE A 244 -15.42 11.00 25.56
C ILE A 244 -14.73 11.19 26.93
N VAL A 245 -15.49 11.39 28.01
CA VAL A 245 -14.93 11.69 29.35
C VAL A 245 -14.76 10.42 30.23
N LEU A 246 -15.35 9.27 29.88
CA LEU A 246 -15.34 8.05 30.70
C LEU A 246 -14.46 6.89 30.17
N LEU A 247 -13.64 7.09 29.13
CA LEU A 247 -12.81 6.01 28.55
C LEU A 247 -11.42 5.81 29.21
N SER A 248 -11.11 6.56 30.26
CA SER A 248 -9.94 6.31 31.13
C SER A 248 -9.93 4.90 31.79
N PRO A 249 -11.04 4.40 32.34
CA PRO A 249 -11.08 3.05 32.93
C PRO A 249 -11.04 1.88 31.92
N ILE A 250 -11.39 2.05 30.64
CA ILE A 250 -11.43 0.93 29.67
C ILE A 250 -10.01 0.49 29.24
N PHE A 251 -9.08 1.43 29.09
CA PHE A 251 -7.66 1.11 28.87
C PHE A 251 -7.04 0.32 30.02
N LEU A 252 -7.50 0.57 31.26
CA LEU A 252 -7.08 -0.18 32.44
C LEU A 252 -7.69 -1.60 32.43
N VAL A 253 -8.95 -1.78 32.01
CA VAL A 253 -9.59 -3.10 31.90
C VAL A 253 -8.91 -3.97 30.83
N LYS A 254 -8.57 -3.43 29.66
CA LYS A 254 -7.83 -4.17 28.61
C LYS A 254 -6.47 -4.64 29.12
N ARG A 255 -5.73 -3.77 29.83
CA ARG A 255 -4.43 -4.10 30.43
C ARG A 255 -4.53 -5.19 31.51
N ILE A 256 -5.68 -5.29 32.18
CA ILE A 256 -5.98 -6.36 33.15
C ILE A 256 -6.31 -7.66 32.41
N ILE A 257 -7.14 -7.63 31.35
CA ILE A 257 -7.53 -8.80 30.56
C ILE A 257 -6.32 -9.46 29.86
N ASP A 258 -5.40 -8.66 29.32
CA ASP A 258 -4.18 -9.16 28.64
C ASP A 258 -3.24 -9.93 29.58
N ARG A 259 -3.39 -9.79 30.91
CA ARG A 259 -2.63 -10.56 31.91
C ARG A 259 -3.26 -11.92 32.24
N ARG A 260 -4.38 -12.29 31.62
CA ARG A 260 -5.05 -13.55 31.86
C ARG A 260 -4.31 -14.69 31.18
N CYS A 261 -3.85 -15.67 31.96
CA CYS A 261 -3.23 -16.87 31.42
C CYS A 261 -4.28 -17.72 30.68
N PRO A 262 -4.04 -18.11 29.41
CA PRO A 262 -5.01 -18.89 28.63
C PRO A 262 -5.18 -20.32 29.13
N ARG A 263 -4.25 -20.82 29.96
CA ARG A 263 -4.32 -22.19 30.51
C ARG A 263 -5.07 -22.28 31.83
N CYS A 264 -4.78 -21.38 32.80
CA CYS A 264 -5.38 -21.44 34.14
C CYS A 264 -6.39 -20.32 34.43
N GLY A 265 -6.56 -19.37 33.50
CA GLY A 265 -7.52 -18.28 33.61
C GLY A 265 -7.20 -17.21 34.67
N LYS A 266 -6.07 -17.31 35.38
CA LYS A 266 -5.62 -16.34 36.40
C LYS A 266 -4.85 -15.17 35.76
N PHE A 267 -4.97 -13.98 36.34
CA PHE A 267 -4.33 -12.74 35.88
C PHE A 267 -2.85 -12.62 36.29
N MET A 268 -2.05 -13.65 36.00
CA MET A 268 -0.63 -13.75 36.38
C MET A 268 0.26 -14.07 35.18
N LEU A 269 -0.16 -13.69 33.98
CA LEU A 269 0.65 -13.84 32.77
C LEU A 269 1.65 -12.68 32.67
N GLU A 270 2.93 -13.03 32.69
CA GLU A 270 4.03 -12.11 32.40
C GLU A 270 4.44 -12.29 30.93
N THR A 271 4.55 -11.17 30.21
CA THR A 271 5.01 -11.17 28.82
C THR A 271 6.27 -10.31 28.72
N GLN A 272 7.34 -10.91 28.25
CA GLN A 272 8.59 -10.22 27.94
C GLN A 272 8.79 -10.26 26.42
N SER A 273 9.27 -9.17 25.85
CA SER A 273 9.57 -9.11 24.42
C SER A 273 10.94 -8.53 24.19
N LYS A 274 11.73 -9.17 23.33
CA LYS A 274 13.03 -8.67 22.88
C LYS A 274 13.04 -8.62 21.36
N VAL A 275 13.39 -7.46 20.81
CA VAL A 275 13.60 -7.32 19.38
C VAL A 275 14.86 -8.11 18.99
N LEU A 276 14.73 -9.02 18.03
CA LEU A 276 15.83 -9.80 17.47
C LEU A 276 16.42 -9.11 16.24
N ILE A 277 15.54 -8.67 15.35
CA ILE A 277 15.86 -7.92 14.13
C ILE A 277 14.98 -6.68 14.13
N TYR A 278 15.60 -5.51 14.09
CA TYR A 278 14.85 -4.26 13.96
C TYR A 278 14.25 -4.15 12.55
N PRO A 279 12.98 -3.71 12.40
CA PRO A 279 12.43 -3.44 11.08
C PRO A 279 13.21 -2.30 10.40
N THR A 280 13.35 -2.40 9.07
CA THR A 280 13.82 -1.29 8.22
C THR A 280 12.71 -0.88 7.27
N SER A 281 12.85 0.22 6.55
CA SER A 281 11.86 0.69 5.57
C SER A 281 11.57 -0.28 4.42
N ARG A 282 12.31 -1.39 4.31
CA ARG A 282 12.19 -2.38 3.23
C ARG A 282 12.13 -3.82 3.74
N SER A 283 12.19 -4.03 5.05
CA SER A 283 12.16 -5.39 5.62
C SER A 283 11.52 -5.38 6.99
N SER A 284 10.62 -6.33 7.21
CA SER A 284 10.01 -6.54 8.52
C SER A 284 11.06 -6.94 9.56
N GLY A 285 10.91 -6.43 10.76
CA GLY A 285 11.70 -6.87 11.91
C GLY A 285 11.12 -8.15 12.51
N THR A 286 11.82 -8.73 13.47
CA THR A 286 11.34 -9.88 14.24
C THR A 286 11.56 -9.63 15.72
N ARG A 287 10.56 -9.90 16.55
CA ARG A 287 10.71 -9.92 18.03
C ARG A 287 10.42 -11.30 18.57
N ARG A 288 11.22 -11.72 19.55
CA ARG A 288 10.92 -12.88 20.39
C ARG A 288 10.00 -12.45 21.52
N VAL A 289 8.92 -13.19 21.72
CA VAL A 289 7.93 -12.96 22.78
C VAL A 289 7.91 -14.18 23.69
N ILE A 290 8.23 -13.96 24.96
CA ILE A 290 8.22 -14.98 26.00
C ILE A 290 7.03 -14.69 26.92
N GLN A 291 6.12 -15.65 27.02
CA GLN A 291 4.96 -15.62 27.88
C GLN A 291 5.14 -16.67 28.98
N HIS A 292 5.09 -16.26 30.25
CA HIS A 292 5.20 -17.16 31.40
C HIS A 292 4.11 -16.86 32.42
N CYS A 293 3.45 -17.90 32.95
CA CYS A 293 2.48 -17.73 34.03
C CYS A 293 3.16 -17.88 35.40
N ASN A 294 3.09 -16.85 36.24
CA ASN A 294 3.71 -16.88 37.57
C ASN A 294 2.89 -17.63 38.64
N ASN A 295 1.79 -18.29 38.24
CA ASN A 295 1.03 -19.16 39.13
C ASN A 295 1.76 -20.51 39.30
N ARG A 296 2.15 -20.86 40.53
CA ARG A 296 2.89 -22.10 40.85
C ARG A 296 2.18 -23.38 40.41
N ASN A 297 0.86 -23.35 40.25
CA ASN A 297 0.07 -24.49 39.80
C ASN A 297 -0.20 -24.49 38.28
N CYS A 298 0.46 -23.63 37.51
CA CYS A 298 0.29 -23.50 36.06
C CYS A 298 1.64 -23.48 35.34
N SER A 299 1.98 -24.55 34.64
CA SER A 299 3.20 -24.64 33.82
C SER A 299 3.06 -24.01 32.43
N TYR A 300 2.25 -22.95 32.30
CA TYR A 300 2.08 -22.28 31.01
C TYR A 300 3.30 -21.43 30.68
N HIS A 301 3.99 -21.81 29.61
CA HIS A 301 5.12 -21.10 29.03
C HIS A 301 5.00 -21.16 27.49
N ARG A 302 5.16 -20.03 26.81
CA ARG A 302 5.28 -19.96 25.35
C ARG A 302 6.42 -19.05 24.97
N ASP A 303 7.18 -19.47 23.98
CA ASP A 303 8.29 -18.72 23.40
C ASP A 303 8.13 -18.79 21.89
N PHE A 304 7.91 -17.64 21.26
CA PHE A 304 7.64 -17.56 19.84
C PHE A 304 8.13 -16.25 19.25
N GLU A 305 8.39 -16.26 17.96
CA GLU A 305 8.77 -15.08 17.21
C GLU A 305 7.52 -14.44 16.59
N LYS A 306 7.47 -13.11 16.60
CA LYS A 306 6.42 -12.32 15.96
C LYS A 306 7.08 -11.31 15.03
N THR A 307 6.59 -11.25 13.80
CA THR A 307 7.00 -10.25 12.83
C THR A 307 6.62 -8.85 13.31
N ILE A 308 7.57 -7.93 13.27
CA ILE A 308 7.34 -6.49 13.40
C ILE A 308 7.20 -5.98 11.97
N PHE A 309 5.96 -5.71 11.56
CA PHE A 309 5.73 -5.07 10.26
C PHE A 309 6.48 -3.74 10.20
N TYR A 310 7.17 -3.51 9.09
CA TYR A 310 7.76 -2.21 8.85
C TYR A 310 6.62 -1.22 8.61
N ARG A 311 6.78 0.01 9.11
CA ARG A 311 5.91 1.10 8.68
C ARG A 311 6.36 1.44 7.27
N ASP A 312 5.51 1.20 6.28
CA ASP A 312 5.54 2.02 5.08
C ASP A 312 5.37 3.47 5.56
N ASP A 313 6.33 4.33 5.23
CA ASP A 313 6.18 5.79 5.41
C ASP A 313 5.17 6.37 4.39
N GLY A 314 4.14 5.61 4.05
CA GLY A 314 2.96 6.02 3.33
C GLY A 314 1.79 6.10 4.29
N GLY A 315 1.70 7.16 5.09
CA GLY A 315 0.55 7.32 5.98
C GLY A 315 0.52 8.60 6.82
N GLY A 316 -0.27 9.57 6.37
CA GLY A 316 -1.09 10.36 7.28
C GLY A 316 -0.44 11.62 7.86
N GLY A 317 -0.53 12.72 7.11
CA GLY A 317 -0.60 14.06 7.69
C GLY A 317 -1.98 14.31 8.31
N GLY A 318 -2.27 13.65 9.44
CA GLY A 318 -3.39 14.02 10.31
C GLY A 318 -3.06 15.30 11.06
N GLY A 319 -3.52 16.44 10.56
CA GLY A 319 -3.52 17.70 11.28
C GLY A 319 -4.67 17.74 12.29
N GLY A 320 -4.36 17.44 13.55
CA GLY A 320 -5.31 17.45 14.66
C GLY A 320 -5.91 18.83 14.94
N GLY A 321 -7.22 18.85 15.19
CA GLY A 321 -7.90 19.96 15.82
C GLY A 321 -7.46 20.13 17.27
N GLY A 322 -7.06 21.35 17.62
CA GLY A 322 -7.02 21.86 18.99
C GLY A 322 -8.23 22.77 19.20
N GLY A 323 -9.08 22.41 20.15
CA GLY A 323 -10.27 23.19 20.51
C GLY A 323 -9.96 24.36 21.47
N GLY A 324 -10.98 25.22 21.62
CA GLY A 324 -11.23 25.92 22.87
C GLY A 324 -11.42 27.44 22.79
N GLY A 325 -12.67 27.88 22.99
CA GLY A 325 -12.93 29.04 23.86
C GLY A 325 -13.79 30.19 23.32
N GLY A 326 -15.02 30.30 23.84
CA GLY A 326 -15.78 31.55 24.11
C GLY A 326 -16.29 32.32 22.87
N GLY A 327 -17.54 32.77 22.76
CA GLY A 327 -18.42 33.32 23.78
C GLY A 327 -18.64 34.82 23.51
N GLY A 328 -19.88 35.21 23.17
CA GLY A 328 -20.36 36.61 23.08
C GLY A 328 -20.30 37.20 21.66
N GLY A 329 -21.35 37.72 21.03
CA GLY A 329 -22.61 38.23 21.56
C GLY A 329 -22.62 39.77 21.54
N GLY A 330 -23.10 40.35 20.43
CA GLY A 330 -23.95 41.55 20.44
C GLY A 330 -23.33 42.96 20.56
N GLY A 331 -23.80 43.85 19.66
CA GLY A 331 -23.96 45.30 19.88
C GLY A 331 -22.68 46.13 19.77
N GLY A 332 -22.58 47.20 18.97
CA GLY A 332 -23.61 48.17 18.62
C GLY A 332 -23.42 49.43 19.46
N GLY A 333 -22.77 50.44 18.87
CA GLY A 333 -23.09 51.87 19.03
C GLY A 333 -22.76 52.59 20.35
N GLY A 334 -21.91 53.62 20.23
CA GLY A 334 -22.35 55.00 20.50
C GLY A 334 -22.10 55.61 21.89
N GLY A 335 -21.39 56.75 21.88
CA GLY A 335 -21.36 57.78 22.92
C GLY A 335 -20.44 57.46 24.10
N GLY A 336 -19.61 58.34 24.65
CA GLY A 336 -19.50 59.80 24.56
C GLY A 336 -19.02 60.30 25.92
N GLY A 337 -18.15 61.32 25.94
CA GLY A 337 -18.02 62.25 27.08
C GLY A 337 -16.87 62.03 28.06
N GLY A 338 -16.11 63.12 28.27
CA GLY A 338 -15.12 63.33 29.34
C GLY A 338 -13.78 63.79 28.75
N GLY A 339 -13.35 65.05 28.78
CA GLY A 339 -13.74 66.19 29.61
C GLY A 339 -12.91 66.23 30.90
N GLY A 340 -11.82 67.01 30.90
CA GLY A 340 -11.21 67.57 32.12
C GLY A 340 -9.79 67.10 32.42
N GLY A 341 -8.82 68.00 32.23
CA GLY A 341 -7.41 67.88 32.58
C GLY A 341 -6.56 68.84 31.79
#